data_AF-A0A8H4QD57-F1
#
_entry.id   AF-A0A8H4QD57-F1
#
_cell.length_a   1.000
_cell.length_b   1.000
_cell.length_c   1.000
_cell.angle_alpha   90.00
_cell.angle_beta   90.00
_cell.angle_gamma   90.00
#
_symmetry.space_group_name_H-M   'P 1'
#
loop_
_entity.id
_entity.type
_entity.pdbx_description
1 polymer ?
#
loop_
_entity_poly.entity_id
_entity_poly.type
_entity_poly.pdbx_seq_one_letter_code
_entity_poly.pdbx_strand_id
1 'polypeptide(L)'
;MLAERLLNMREMELVKERQSSMPSHQFQFQVEEEARLRKTGGSQYPVWGNNLIGPGEPGFQSPMETVKQRWIEQGIWRTGWDVSGLPGDHWEHEQLDSECLPDTGFDAEAEGENGELVSNDEERRRAAQRRAERHDQQKQSRPLQQFAHQLSEERQRLQRRPQGVALEVDAVAYNKVKAAWTRSGIWDQTWALLPGNSWKHERTLDDVLANDAAYVEACRLVDRYRSEANDSPAERTGRFSRLD
;
A
#
# COMPACT_ATOMS: atom_id res chain seq x y z
N MET A 1 9.28 -31.78 8.58
CA MET A 1 8.31 -32.04 9.67
C MET A 1 7.09 -31.10 9.55
N LEU A 2 5.97 -31.34 10.24
CA LEU A 2 4.77 -30.48 10.15
C LEU A 2 5.05 -29.01 10.53
N ALA A 3 5.86 -28.78 11.57
CA ALA A 3 6.24 -27.44 12.03
C ALA A 3 7.03 -26.64 10.97
N GLU A 4 7.99 -27.26 10.27
CA GLU A 4 8.73 -26.62 9.18
C GLU A 4 7.84 -26.27 7.99
N ARG A 5 6.83 -27.10 7.71
CA ARG A 5 5.84 -26.80 6.66
C ARG A 5 5.00 -25.59 7.03
N LEU A 6 4.57 -25.47 8.29
CA LEU A 6 3.82 -24.32 8.79
C LEU A 6 4.65 -23.03 8.72
N LEU A 7 5.94 -23.11 9.09
CA LEU A 7 6.88 -21.99 8.99
C LEU A 7 6.97 -21.46 7.55
N ASN A 8 7.27 -22.34 6.60
CA ASN A 8 7.42 -21.98 5.18
C ASN A 8 6.11 -21.44 4.59
N MET A 9 4.96 -22.02 4.98
CA MET A 9 3.65 -21.52 4.55
C MET A 9 3.40 -20.11 5.06
N ARG A 10 3.69 -19.82 6.34
CA ARG A 10 3.48 -18.49 6.92
C ARG A 10 4.43 -17.45 6.32
N GLU A 11 5.68 -17.81 6.10
CA GLU A 11 6.65 -16.93 5.41
C GLU A 11 6.16 -16.55 4.02
N MET A 12 5.71 -17.53 3.23
CA MET A 12 5.13 -17.27 1.90
C MET A 12 3.88 -16.38 1.95
N GLU A 13 3.01 -16.57 2.94
CA GLU A 13 1.85 -15.71 3.14
C GLU A 13 2.27 -14.27 3.45
N LEU A 14 3.24 -14.06 4.33
CA LEU A 14 3.76 -12.74 4.68
C LEU A 14 4.39 -12.04 3.47
N VAL A 15 5.10 -12.77 2.61
CA VAL A 15 5.63 -12.22 1.34
C VAL A 15 4.49 -11.75 0.44
N LYS A 16 3.41 -12.53 0.31
CA LYS A 16 2.23 -12.14 -0.48
C LYS A 16 1.50 -10.94 0.12
N GLU A 17 1.30 -10.92 1.44
CA GLU A 17 0.71 -9.78 2.14
C GLU A 17 1.56 -8.51 1.94
N ARG A 18 2.88 -8.64 1.95
CA ARG A 18 3.81 -7.54 1.66
C ARG A 18 3.57 -7.01 0.24
N GLN A 19 3.60 -7.89 -0.75
CA GLN A 19 3.35 -7.55 -2.16
C GLN A 19 1.97 -6.94 -2.40
N SER A 20 0.95 -7.33 -1.63
CA SER A 20 -0.41 -6.78 -1.77
C SER A 20 -0.50 -5.26 -1.54
N SER A 21 0.49 -4.69 -0.85
CA SER A 21 0.57 -3.24 -0.62
C SER A 21 1.29 -2.47 -1.72
N MET A 22 1.78 -3.14 -2.78
CA MET A 22 2.37 -2.52 -3.96
C MET A 22 1.27 -1.92 -4.86
N PRO A 23 1.56 -0.84 -5.62
CA PRO A 23 0.55 -0.18 -6.45
C PRO A 23 -0.12 -1.11 -7.47
N SER A 24 0.66 -1.92 -8.18
CA SER A 24 0.18 -2.90 -9.17
C SER A 24 -0.88 -3.86 -8.60
N HIS A 25 -0.59 -4.46 -7.45
CA HIS A 25 -1.48 -5.40 -6.76
C HIS A 25 -2.72 -4.72 -6.22
N GLN A 26 -2.56 -3.53 -5.63
CA GLN A 26 -3.67 -2.75 -5.10
C GLN A 26 -4.66 -2.36 -6.20
N PHE A 27 -4.14 -1.89 -7.33
CA PHE A 27 -4.94 -1.51 -8.48
C PHE A 27 -5.73 -2.70 -9.00
N GLN A 28 -5.06 -3.84 -9.24
CA GLN A 28 -5.71 -5.05 -9.71
C GLN A 28 -6.84 -5.50 -8.77
N PHE A 29 -6.58 -5.50 -7.46
CA PHE A 29 -7.60 -5.87 -6.47
C PHE A 29 -8.82 -4.92 -6.53
N GLN A 30 -8.60 -3.61 -6.64
CA GLN A 30 -9.71 -2.65 -6.76
C GLN A 30 -10.50 -2.84 -8.05
N VAL A 31 -9.84 -3.20 -9.16
CA VAL A 31 -10.50 -3.52 -10.44
C VAL A 31 -11.37 -4.77 -10.30
N GLU A 32 -10.86 -5.80 -9.64
CA GLU A 32 -11.61 -7.04 -9.38
C GLU A 32 -12.82 -6.80 -8.47
N GLU A 33 -12.68 -6.02 -7.41
CA GLU A 33 -13.81 -5.65 -6.54
C GLU A 33 -14.85 -4.80 -7.27
N GLU A 34 -14.43 -3.83 -8.06
CA GLU A 34 -15.32 -3.03 -8.90
C GLU A 34 -16.09 -3.92 -9.90
N ALA A 35 -15.41 -4.87 -10.55
CA ALA A 35 -16.04 -5.84 -11.43
C ALA A 35 -17.04 -6.75 -10.68
N ARG A 36 -16.67 -7.21 -9.47
CA ARG A 36 -17.54 -8.05 -8.62
C ARG A 36 -18.80 -7.30 -8.21
N LEU A 37 -18.67 -6.03 -7.82
CA LEU A 37 -19.81 -5.18 -7.43
C LEU A 37 -20.80 -5.00 -8.59
N ARG A 38 -20.30 -4.82 -9.82
CA ARG A 38 -21.15 -4.72 -11.01
C ARG A 38 -21.89 -6.00 -11.35
N LYS A 39 -21.23 -7.16 -11.19
CA LYS A 39 -21.84 -8.49 -11.44
C LYS A 39 -22.91 -8.84 -10.40
N THR A 40 -22.66 -8.53 -9.13
CA THR A 40 -23.56 -8.89 -8.02
C THR A 40 -24.69 -7.87 -7.80
N GLY A 41 -24.47 -6.60 -8.14
CA GLY A 41 -25.44 -5.51 -7.96
C GLY A 41 -26.23 -5.17 -9.21
N GLY A 42 -26.76 -6.19 -9.92
CA GLY A 42 -27.46 -6.09 -11.21
C GLY A 42 -28.05 -4.71 -11.50
N SER A 43 -27.34 -3.92 -12.31
CA SER A 43 -27.76 -2.61 -12.85
C SER A 43 -28.47 -1.67 -11.85
N GLN A 44 -27.72 -1.04 -10.94
CA GLN A 44 -28.16 0.24 -10.36
C GLN A 44 -27.00 1.05 -9.76
N TYR A 45 -26.11 1.56 -10.60
CA TYR A 45 -25.39 2.78 -10.24
C TYR A 45 -25.34 3.72 -11.44
N PRO A 46 -25.82 4.97 -11.31
CA PRO A 46 -25.53 5.99 -12.29
C PRO A 46 -24.04 6.31 -12.20
N VAL A 47 -23.43 6.31 -13.38
CA VAL A 47 -22.14 6.91 -13.71
C VAL A 47 -21.95 8.18 -12.87
N TRP A 48 -20.97 8.17 -11.98
CA TRP A 48 -20.53 9.39 -11.33
C TRP A 48 -19.76 10.22 -12.35
N GLY A 49 -20.37 11.31 -12.79
CA GLY A 49 -19.80 12.26 -13.70
C GLY A 49 -20.89 13.02 -14.42
N ASN A 50 -21.45 14.04 -13.76
CA ASN A 50 -22.07 15.16 -14.48
C ASN A 50 -21.00 15.80 -15.35
N ASN A 51 -20.85 15.32 -16.58
CA ASN A 51 -20.34 16.08 -17.69
C ASN A 51 -21.37 15.98 -18.80
N LEU A 52 -21.90 17.14 -19.19
CA LEU A 52 -22.58 17.36 -20.44
C LEU A 52 -21.76 16.77 -21.59
N ILE A 53 -22.14 15.59 -22.08
CA ILE A 53 -21.72 15.09 -23.38
C ILE A 53 -22.99 14.59 -24.08
N GLY A 54 -23.16 15.07 -25.31
CA GLY A 54 -24.38 15.00 -26.12
C GLY A 54 -24.87 13.59 -26.47
N PRO A 55 -25.81 13.48 -27.42
CA PRO A 55 -26.45 12.22 -27.78
C PRO A 55 -25.48 11.33 -28.57
N GLY A 56 -24.59 10.67 -27.83
CA GLY A 56 -23.77 9.55 -28.26
C GLY A 56 -23.70 8.61 -27.06
N GLU A 57 -24.02 7.34 -27.28
CA GLU A 57 -24.29 6.32 -26.25
C GLU A 57 -23.36 6.39 -25.01
N PRO A 58 -23.88 6.19 -23.78
CA PRO A 58 -23.06 6.17 -22.59
C PRO A 58 -22.09 4.98 -22.66
N GLY A 59 -20.85 5.27 -23.02
CA GLY A 59 -19.77 4.28 -23.05
C GLY A 59 -19.68 3.59 -21.70
N PHE A 60 -19.87 2.27 -21.70
CA PHE A 60 -19.64 1.44 -20.53
C PHE A 60 -18.15 1.54 -20.18
N GLN A 61 -17.80 2.42 -19.23
CA GLN A 61 -16.44 2.44 -18.71
C GLN A 61 -16.13 1.07 -18.10
N SER A 62 -14.97 0.51 -18.42
CA SER A 62 -14.54 -0.73 -17.79
C SER A 62 -14.27 -0.51 -16.28
N PRO A 63 -14.34 -1.56 -15.43
CA PRO A 63 -13.92 -1.46 -14.03
C PRO A 63 -12.50 -0.87 -13.87
N MET A 64 -11.62 -1.21 -14.81
CA MET A 64 -10.25 -0.71 -14.89
C MET A 64 -10.20 0.81 -15.09
N GLU A 65 -10.96 1.35 -16.05
CA GLU A 65 -11.02 2.80 -16.30
C GLU A 65 -11.59 3.55 -15.10
N THR A 66 -12.61 3.00 -14.44
CA THR A 66 -13.20 3.62 -13.25
C THR A 66 -12.23 3.65 -12.06
N VAL A 67 -11.40 2.61 -11.88
CA VAL A 67 -10.36 2.61 -10.84
C VAL A 67 -9.21 3.55 -11.22
N LYS A 68 -8.75 3.53 -12.47
CA LYS A 68 -7.74 4.46 -12.99
C LYS A 68 -8.16 5.91 -12.79
N GLN A 69 -9.39 6.25 -13.16
CA GLN A 69 -9.93 7.59 -13.01
C GLN A 69 -9.94 8.04 -11.54
N ARG A 70 -10.33 7.15 -10.61
CA ARG A 70 -10.25 7.43 -9.17
C ARG A 70 -8.81 7.68 -8.70
N TRP A 71 -7.85 6.93 -9.22
CA TRP A 71 -6.43 7.15 -8.89
C TRP A 71 -5.90 8.47 -9.45
N ILE A 72 -6.37 8.90 -10.61
CA ILE A 72 -6.07 10.23 -11.19
C ILE A 72 -6.64 11.33 -10.30
N GLU A 73 -7.91 11.22 -9.90
CA GLU A 73 -8.58 12.20 -9.03
C GLU A 73 -7.94 12.31 -7.65
N GLN A 74 -7.38 11.22 -7.13
CA GLN A 74 -6.61 11.20 -5.89
C GLN A 74 -5.20 11.77 -6.05
N GLY A 75 -4.73 12.04 -7.27
CA GLY A 75 -3.34 12.45 -7.52
C GLY A 75 -2.32 11.32 -7.27
N ILE A 76 -2.77 10.06 -7.31
CA ILE A 76 -1.92 8.87 -7.16
C ILE A 76 -1.40 8.41 -8.53
N TRP A 77 -2.22 8.57 -9.57
CA TRP A 77 -1.86 8.12 -10.91
C TRP A 77 -0.75 8.98 -11.52
N ARG A 78 0.30 8.33 -12.00
CA ARG A 78 1.48 8.97 -12.58
C ARG A 78 1.39 8.99 -14.11
N THR A 79 1.91 10.05 -14.75
CA THR A 79 2.00 10.13 -16.22
C THR A 79 2.83 9.00 -16.83
N GLY A 80 3.85 8.52 -16.11
CA GLY A 80 4.65 7.36 -16.54
C GLY A 80 3.88 6.04 -16.66
N TRP A 81 2.73 5.92 -15.97
CA TRP A 81 1.87 4.73 -16.03
C TRP A 81 0.91 4.73 -17.22
N ASP A 82 0.79 5.86 -17.93
CA ASP A 82 -0.09 5.94 -19.11
C ASP A 82 0.41 5.11 -20.29
N VAL A 83 1.72 4.87 -20.38
CA VAL A 83 2.34 4.09 -21.47
C VAL A 83 1.95 2.61 -21.39
N SER A 84 1.92 2.04 -20.18
CA SER A 84 1.51 0.65 -19.92
C SER A 84 0.00 0.51 -19.68
N GLY A 85 -0.68 1.62 -19.39
CA GLY A 85 -2.06 1.61 -18.89
C GLY A 85 -2.21 0.95 -17.51
N LEU A 86 -1.10 0.60 -16.86
CA LEU A 86 -1.05 -0.15 -15.61
C LEU A 86 -0.07 0.53 -14.65
N PRO A 87 -0.39 0.59 -13.35
CA PRO A 87 0.55 1.12 -12.38
C PRO A 87 1.76 0.20 -12.25
N GLY A 88 2.93 0.83 -12.07
CA GLY A 88 4.17 0.12 -11.77
C GLY A 88 4.21 -0.40 -10.33
N ASP A 89 5.38 -0.88 -9.95
CA ASP A 89 5.62 -1.53 -8.66
C ASP A 89 6.06 -0.58 -7.54
N HIS A 90 6.19 0.71 -7.82
CA HIS A 90 6.67 1.73 -6.88
C HIS A 90 5.65 2.86 -6.69
N TRP A 91 5.42 3.25 -5.44
CA TRP A 91 4.52 4.37 -5.13
C TRP A 91 5.15 5.73 -5.44
N GLU A 92 4.32 6.72 -5.79
CA GLU A 92 4.50 8.12 -5.32
C GLU A 92 5.81 8.53 -4.63
N HIS A 93 5.72 8.37 -3.32
CA HIS A 93 6.67 8.76 -2.29
C HIS A 93 7.93 7.87 -2.18
N GLU A 94 8.04 6.79 -2.96
CA GLU A 94 9.19 5.88 -2.89
C GLU A 94 10.32 6.29 -3.85
N GLN A 95 10.02 7.15 -4.81
CA GLN A 95 11.05 7.75 -5.64
C GLN A 95 11.79 8.77 -4.79
N LEU A 96 12.94 8.35 -4.26
CA LEU A 96 13.93 9.22 -3.65
C LEU A 96 14.21 10.39 -4.60
N ASP A 97 14.24 11.60 -4.04
CA ASP A 97 14.66 12.81 -4.75
C ASP A 97 16.12 12.65 -5.20
N SER A 98 16.34 12.01 -6.34
CA SER A 98 17.64 11.99 -7.03
C SER A 98 18.07 13.40 -7.46
N GLU A 99 17.18 14.39 -7.31
CA GLU A 99 17.39 15.80 -7.64
C GLU A 99 17.43 16.73 -6.40
N CYS A 100 17.47 16.20 -5.17
CA CYS A 100 17.76 17.00 -3.96
C CYS A 100 19.26 17.08 -3.65
N LEU A 101 20.12 16.93 -4.65
CA LEU A 101 21.42 17.58 -4.55
C LEU A 101 21.13 19.08 -4.57
N PRO A 102 21.51 19.86 -3.53
CA PRO A 102 21.71 21.27 -3.78
C PRO A 102 22.66 21.34 -4.97
N ASP A 103 22.31 22.13 -5.98
CA ASP A 103 23.31 22.66 -6.88
C ASP A 103 24.23 23.53 -6.01
N THR A 104 25.13 22.90 -5.27
CA THR A 104 26.37 23.51 -4.77
C THR A 104 27.27 23.67 -5.99
N GLY A 105 26.78 24.45 -6.96
CA GLY A 105 27.60 25.12 -7.92
C GLY A 105 28.33 26.24 -7.19
N PHE A 106 29.54 25.93 -6.75
CA PHE A 106 30.63 26.88 -6.56
C PHE A 106 30.41 28.02 -5.54
N ASP A 107 30.81 27.75 -4.30
CA ASP A 107 31.58 28.74 -3.53
C ASP A 107 32.97 28.85 -4.19
N ALA A 108 33.04 29.45 -5.37
CA ALA A 108 34.28 29.98 -5.91
C ALA A 108 34.16 31.50 -5.88
N GLU A 109 34.94 32.09 -4.96
CA GLU A 109 35.31 33.48 -4.96
C GLU A 109 35.69 33.94 -6.38
N ALA A 110 34.81 34.71 -7.00
CA ALA A 110 35.17 35.56 -8.12
C ALA A 110 34.31 36.81 -8.02
N GLU A 111 34.93 37.88 -7.51
CA GLU A 111 34.39 39.23 -7.55
C GLU A 111 34.03 39.59 -8.99
N GLY A 112 32.74 39.84 -9.22
CA GLY A 112 32.19 40.27 -10.50
C GLY A 112 31.00 41.18 -10.24
N GLU A 113 31.26 42.48 -10.30
CA GLU A 113 30.28 43.55 -10.14
C GLU A 113 29.14 43.48 -11.18
N ASN A 114 27.94 43.86 -10.72
CA ASN A 114 26.75 44.26 -11.49
C ASN A 114 25.99 43.18 -12.27
N GLY A 115 25.08 42.49 -11.56
CA GLY A 115 24.00 41.67 -12.15
C GLY A 115 22.82 41.46 -11.20
N GLU A 116 21.84 42.37 -11.26
CA GLU A 116 20.39 42.15 -11.03
C GLU A 116 19.93 41.14 -9.95
N LEU A 117 20.02 41.56 -8.69
CA LEU A 117 19.62 40.82 -7.46
C LEU A 117 18.10 40.57 -7.27
N VAL A 118 17.23 40.86 -8.24
CA VAL A 118 15.76 40.79 -8.07
C VAL A 118 15.16 39.44 -8.49
N SER A 119 15.92 38.56 -9.16
CA SER A 119 15.43 37.26 -9.66
C SER A 119 15.47 36.11 -8.63
N ASN A 120 16.26 36.22 -7.56
CA ASN A 120 16.55 35.08 -6.67
C ASN A 120 15.40 34.74 -5.70
N ASP A 121 14.70 35.75 -5.16
CA ASP A 121 13.63 35.51 -4.17
C ASP A 121 12.35 34.93 -4.78
N GLU A 122 11.99 35.36 -5.98
CA GLU A 122 10.87 34.81 -6.74
C GLU A 122 11.17 33.36 -7.15
N GLU A 123 12.38 33.09 -7.62
CA GLU A 123 12.81 31.73 -7.98
C GLU A 123 12.87 30.81 -6.77
N ARG A 124 13.37 31.29 -5.62
CA ARG A 124 13.34 30.58 -4.33
C ARG A 124 11.91 30.30 -3.88
N ARG A 125 10.98 31.25 -3.99
CA ARG A 125 9.55 31.04 -3.67
C ARG A 125 8.93 30.00 -4.59
N ARG A 126 9.15 30.08 -5.91
CA ARG A 126 8.66 29.08 -6.85
C ARG A 126 9.26 27.70 -6.59
N ALA A 127 10.55 27.61 -6.26
CA ALA A 127 11.20 26.35 -5.90
C ALA A 127 10.63 25.77 -4.61
N ALA A 128 10.40 26.60 -3.58
CA ALA A 128 9.75 26.18 -2.34
C ALA A 128 8.32 25.70 -2.58
N GLN A 129 7.55 26.41 -3.41
CA GLN A 129 6.19 26.02 -3.80
C GLN A 129 6.19 24.67 -4.53
N ARG A 130 7.06 24.48 -5.53
CA ARG A 130 7.21 23.19 -6.23
C ARG A 130 7.56 22.05 -5.27
N ARG A 131 8.43 22.29 -4.28
CA ARG A 131 8.77 21.30 -3.26
C ARG A 131 7.57 20.95 -2.37
N ALA A 132 6.80 21.95 -1.95
CA ALA A 132 5.60 21.75 -1.15
C ALA A 132 4.53 20.95 -1.92
N GLU A 133 4.26 21.33 -3.17
CA GLU A 133 3.31 20.63 -4.05
C GLU A 133 3.71 19.17 -4.27
N ARG A 134 5.00 18.90 -4.53
CA ARG A 134 5.50 17.51 -4.64
C ARG A 134 5.33 16.72 -3.36
N HIS A 135 5.67 17.32 -2.22
CA HIS A 135 5.51 16.66 -0.93
C HIS A 135 4.03 16.33 -0.64
N ASP A 136 3.10 17.19 -1.03
CA ASP A 136 1.67 16.93 -0.89
C ASP A 136 1.14 15.88 -1.87
N GLN A 137 1.69 15.80 -3.09
CA GLN A 137 1.43 14.71 -4.03
C GLN A 137 1.94 13.36 -3.50
N GLN A 138 3.18 13.32 -2.99
CA GLN A 138 3.76 12.11 -2.39
C GLN A 138 2.89 11.57 -1.26
N LYS A 139 2.33 12.45 -0.42
CA LYS A 139 1.42 12.04 0.66
C LYS A 139 0.14 11.35 0.18
N GLN A 140 -0.38 11.65 -1.02
CA GLN A 140 -1.61 11.02 -1.53
C GLN A 140 -1.48 9.49 -1.68
N SER A 141 -0.25 9.02 -1.93
CA SER A 141 0.06 7.60 -2.06
C SER A 141 0.34 6.90 -0.72
N ARG A 142 0.20 7.58 0.43
CA ARG A 142 0.40 7.00 1.76
C ARG A 142 -0.85 6.24 2.24
N PRO A 143 -0.71 5.19 3.06
CA PRO A 143 -1.83 4.37 3.51
C PRO A 143 -2.97 5.17 4.13
N LEU A 144 -2.65 6.10 5.03
CA LEU A 144 -3.64 6.91 5.72
C LEU A 144 -4.48 7.77 4.73
N GLN A 145 -3.84 8.38 3.74
CA GLN A 145 -4.54 9.24 2.77
C GLN A 145 -5.44 8.43 1.85
N GLN A 146 -4.93 7.30 1.33
CA GLN A 146 -5.76 6.40 0.51
C GLN A 146 -6.96 5.86 1.29
N PHE A 147 -6.77 5.47 2.56
CA PHE A 147 -7.86 5.01 3.39
C PHE A 147 -8.89 6.11 3.65
N ALA A 148 -8.45 7.32 3.95
CA ALA A 148 -9.33 8.47 4.15
C ALA A 148 -10.16 8.79 2.90
N HIS A 149 -9.54 8.72 1.72
CA HIS A 149 -10.25 8.90 0.46
C HIS A 149 -11.31 7.82 0.23
N GLN A 150 -10.95 6.53 0.34
CA GLN A 150 -11.89 5.42 0.17
C GLN A 150 -13.02 5.46 1.20
N LEU A 151 -12.73 5.88 2.43
CA LEU A 151 -13.72 6.10 3.47
C LEU A 151 -14.72 7.20 3.09
N SER A 152 -14.22 8.31 2.53
CA SER A 152 -15.07 9.40 2.03
C SER A 152 -15.99 8.92 0.89
N GLU A 153 -15.44 8.19 -0.08
CA GLU A 153 -16.23 7.60 -1.17
C GLU A 153 -17.32 6.65 -0.64
N GLU A 154 -16.99 5.76 0.28
CA GLU A 154 -17.95 4.79 0.81
C GLU A 154 -19.04 5.47 1.66
N ARG A 155 -18.69 6.50 2.44
CA ARG A 155 -19.67 7.35 3.14
C ARG A 155 -20.66 7.96 2.14
N GLN A 156 -20.14 8.53 1.06
CA GLN A 156 -20.96 9.17 0.04
C GLN A 156 -21.87 8.18 -0.68
N ARG A 157 -21.40 6.96 -0.93
CA ARG A 157 -22.20 5.85 -1.49
C ARG A 157 -23.34 5.45 -0.55
N LEU A 158 -23.07 5.35 0.75
CA LEU A 158 -24.08 5.00 1.75
C LEU A 158 -25.13 6.10 1.92
N GLN A 159 -24.73 7.37 1.92
CA GLN A 159 -25.65 8.51 2.02
C GLN A 159 -26.65 8.60 0.86
N ARG A 160 -26.27 8.12 -0.32
CA ARG A 160 -27.15 8.09 -1.50
C ARG A 160 -28.22 6.99 -1.43
N ARG A 161 -28.12 6.04 -0.50
CA ARG A 161 -29.13 4.98 -0.34
C ARG A 161 -30.26 5.49 0.55
N PRO A 162 -31.53 5.44 0.10
CA PRO A 162 -32.68 5.99 0.84
C PRO A 162 -33.12 5.17 2.07
N GLN A 163 -32.27 4.33 2.66
CA GLN A 163 -32.66 3.43 3.76
C GLN A 163 -32.34 3.99 5.15
N GLY A 164 -33.30 4.74 5.69
CA GLY A 164 -33.94 4.46 6.98
C GLY A 164 -33.21 4.65 8.32
N VAL A 165 -31.88 4.66 8.40
CA VAL A 165 -31.20 4.89 9.70
C VAL A 165 -29.96 5.75 9.48
N ALA A 166 -30.09 7.06 9.76
CA ALA A 166 -29.02 8.05 9.60
C ALA A 166 -27.88 7.91 10.61
N LEU A 167 -28.06 7.11 11.66
CA LEU A 167 -27.07 6.88 12.69
C LEU A 167 -26.25 5.64 12.29
N GLU A 168 -24.95 5.85 12.07
CA GLU A 168 -23.89 4.85 11.76
C GLU A 168 -23.35 4.76 10.31
N VAL A 169 -23.62 5.74 9.43
CA VAL A 169 -22.95 5.80 8.11
C VAL A 169 -21.43 5.70 8.22
N ASP A 170 -20.84 6.38 9.20
CA ASP A 170 -19.38 6.39 9.41
C ASP A 170 -18.83 5.03 9.83
N ALA A 171 -19.49 4.36 10.78
CA ALA A 171 -19.07 3.05 11.27
C ALA A 171 -19.19 1.99 10.18
N VAL A 172 -20.28 2.02 9.40
CA VAL A 172 -20.50 1.10 8.29
C VAL A 172 -19.48 1.34 7.17
N ALA A 173 -19.22 2.59 6.80
CA ALA A 173 -18.22 2.93 5.79
C ALA A 173 -16.82 2.47 6.22
N TYR A 174 -16.44 2.78 7.46
CA TYR A 174 -15.15 2.36 8.03
C TYR A 174 -15.00 0.84 8.01
N ASN A 175 -16.00 0.10 8.51
CA ASN A 175 -15.95 -1.36 8.56
C ASN A 175 -15.86 -1.98 7.17
N LYS A 176 -16.55 -1.41 6.18
CA LYS A 176 -16.46 -1.87 4.78
C LYS A 176 -15.07 -1.65 4.18
N VAL A 177 -14.51 -0.46 4.33
CA VAL A 177 -13.18 -0.15 3.79
C VAL A 177 -12.12 -0.99 4.49
N LYS A 178 -12.15 -1.07 5.82
CA LYS A 178 -11.25 -1.94 6.60
C LYS A 178 -11.37 -3.40 6.17
N ALA A 179 -12.59 -3.94 6.05
CA ALA A 179 -12.80 -5.32 5.59
C ALA A 179 -12.28 -5.55 4.17
N ALA A 180 -12.40 -4.57 3.26
CA ALA A 180 -11.81 -4.66 1.94
C ALA A 180 -10.28 -4.71 2.01
N TRP A 181 -9.64 -3.86 2.81
CA TRP A 181 -8.19 -3.84 3.02
C TRP A 181 -7.67 -5.10 3.72
N THR A 182 -8.44 -5.67 4.64
CA THR A 182 -8.10 -6.96 5.26
C THR A 182 -8.18 -8.09 4.24
N ARG A 183 -9.23 -8.13 3.40
CA ARG A 183 -9.37 -9.15 2.35
C ARG A 183 -8.27 -9.08 1.29
N SER A 184 -7.80 -7.88 0.97
CA SER A 184 -6.69 -7.70 0.03
C SER A 184 -5.32 -7.96 0.62
N GLY A 185 -5.20 -8.21 1.93
CA GLY A 185 -3.91 -8.39 2.60
C GLY A 185 -3.17 -7.09 2.90
N ILE A 186 -3.75 -5.92 2.57
CA ILE A 186 -3.15 -4.60 2.78
C ILE A 186 -3.16 -4.21 4.25
N TRP A 187 -4.26 -4.51 4.96
CA TRP A 187 -4.41 -4.12 6.37
C TRP A 187 -3.35 -4.78 7.24
N ASP A 188 -2.57 -3.96 7.94
CA ASP A 188 -1.57 -4.42 8.90
C ASP A 188 -2.19 -4.57 10.29
N GLN A 189 -1.95 -5.70 10.95
CA GLN A 189 -2.46 -5.94 12.31
C GLN A 189 -1.78 -5.06 13.37
N THR A 190 -0.61 -4.53 13.06
CA THR A 190 0.06 -3.53 13.91
C THR A 190 -0.62 -2.17 13.85
N TRP A 191 -1.48 -1.93 12.84
CA TRP A 191 -2.32 -0.74 12.81
C TRP A 191 -3.52 -0.92 13.74
N ALA A 192 -3.68 0.01 14.69
CA ALA A 192 -4.78 -0.01 15.64
C ALA A 192 -6.11 0.37 14.96
N LEU A 193 -6.51 1.64 15.08
CA LEU A 193 -7.76 2.14 14.51
C LEU A 193 -7.59 2.68 13.08
N LEU A 194 -6.45 3.27 12.76
CA LEU A 194 -6.18 3.87 11.45
C LEU A 194 -4.89 3.29 10.87
N PRO A 195 -4.75 3.26 9.54
CA PRO A 195 -3.50 2.92 8.90
C PRO A 195 -2.35 3.81 9.37
N GLY A 196 -1.16 3.23 9.45
CA GLY A 196 0.07 3.97 9.70
C GLY A 196 0.55 4.78 8.49
N ASN A 197 1.79 5.26 8.58
CA ASN A 197 2.41 6.11 7.55
C ASN A 197 3.13 5.34 6.44
N SER A 198 3.35 4.03 6.60
CA SER A 198 4.13 3.22 5.65
C SER A 198 3.35 1.99 5.24
N TRP A 199 3.50 1.59 3.98
CA TRP A 199 2.99 0.34 3.45
C TRP A 199 3.75 -0.87 4.02
N LYS A 200 3.13 -2.05 3.96
CA LYS A 200 3.79 -3.30 4.41
C LYS A 200 5.09 -3.56 3.66
N HIS A 201 5.13 -3.32 2.35
CA HIS A 201 6.34 -3.50 1.52
C HIS A 201 7.44 -2.48 1.73
N GLU A 202 7.16 -1.33 2.35
CA GLU A 202 8.22 -0.40 2.75
C GLU A 202 9.08 -0.98 3.89
N ARG A 203 8.56 -1.95 4.65
CA ARG A 203 9.32 -2.63 5.71
C ARG A 203 10.16 -3.76 5.13
N THR A 204 11.28 -4.04 5.80
CA THR A 204 12.11 -5.20 5.45
C THR A 204 11.35 -6.50 5.74
N LEU A 205 11.66 -7.57 5.02
CA LEU A 205 11.02 -8.86 5.27
C LEU A 205 11.36 -9.36 6.69
N ASP A 206 12.60 -9.16 7.14
CA ASP A 206 13.04 -9.53 8.49
C ASP A 206 12.23 -8.83 9.58
N ASP A 207 11.95 -7.52 9.43
CA ASP A 207 11.09 -6.79 10.35
C ASP A 207 9.66 -7.35 10.37
N VAL A 208 9.11 -7.70 9.21
CA VAL A 208 7.76 -8.27 9.10
C VAL A 208 7.70 -9.64 9.78
N LEU A 209 8.70 -10.49 9.53
CA LEU A 209 8.79 -11.83 10.13
C LEU A 209 8.97 -11.76 11.65
N ALA A 210 9.83 -10.87 12.14
CA ALA A 210 10.10 -10.70 13.56
C ALA A 210 8.86 -10.20 14.35
N ASN A 211 7.96 -9.47 13.69
CA ASN A 211 6.74 -8.93 14.30
C ASN A 211 5.51 -9.83 14.11
N ASP A 212 5.60 -10.93 13.34
CA ASP A 212 4.48 -11.85 13.14
C ASP A 212 4.45 -12.93 14.25
N ALA A 213 3.42 -12.86 15.10
CA ALA A 213 3.29 -13.77 16.24
C ALA A 213 3.21 -15.25 15.83
N ALA A 214 2.56 -15.56 14.69
CA ALA A 214 2.42 -16.92 14.21
C ALA A 214 3.76 -17.47 13.69
N TYR A 215 4.51 -16.67 12.93
CA TYR A 215 5.85 -17.01 12.47
C TYR A 215 6.82 -17.24 13.63
N VAL A 216 6.85 -16.32 14.60
CA VAL A 216 7.71 -16.43 15.80
C VAL A 216 7.41 -17.71 16.58
N GLU A 217 6.13 -18.06 16.75
CA GLU A 217 5.75 -19.30 17.43
C GLU A 217 6.12 -20.55 16.62
N ALA A 218 5.98 -20.50 15.29
CA ALA A 218 6.43 -21.59 14.42
C ALA A 218 7.94 -21.82 14.52
N CYS A 219 8.76 -20.76 14.55
CA CYS A 219 10.21 -20.85 14.79
C CYS A 219 10.51 -21.57 16.11
N ARG A 220 9.87 -21.14 17.21
CA ARG A 220 10.06 -21.77 18.54
C ARG A 220 9.73 -23.25 18.54
N LEU A 221 8.67 -23.65 17.83
CA LEU A 221 8.29 -25.07 17.71
C LEU A 221 9.36 -25.86 16.95
N VAL A 222 9.88 -25.33 15.84
CA VAL A 222 10.95 -25.97 15.07
C VAL A 222 12.21 -26.16 15.92
N ASP A 223 12.61 -25.14 16.68
CA ASP A 223 13.78 -25.21 17.55
C ASP A 223 13.60 -26.27 18.64
N ARG A 224 12.42 -26.31 19.28
CA ARG A 224 12.08 -27.35 20.27
C ARG A 224 12.21 -28.75 19.68
N TYR A 225 11.64 -28.99 18.49
CA TYR A 225 11.73 -30.29 17.82
C TYR A 225 13.18 -30.68 17.48
N ARG A 226 14.02 -29.72 17.08
CA ARG A 226 15.44 -29.99 16.79
C ARG A 226 16.22 -30.34 18.04
N SER A 227 15.99 -29.62 19.14
CA SER A 227 16.59 -29.94 20.44
C SER A 227 16.19 -31.33 20.92
N GLU A 228 14.90 -31.67 20.88
CA GLU A 228 14.40 -32.99 21.27
C GLU A 228 14.96 -34.13 20.40
N ALA A 229 15.15 -33.89 19.10
CA ALA A 229 15.76 -34.87 18.20
C ALA A 229 17.25 -35.11 18.51
N ASN A 230 17.98 -34.06 18.92
CA ASN A 230 19.40 -34.14 19.25
C ASN A 230 19.67 -34.73 20.65
N ASP A 231 18.73 -34.59 21.59
CA ASP A 231 18.82 -35.16 22.94
C ASP A 231 18.33 -36.63 23.03
N SER A 232 17.96 -37.24 21.90
CA SER A 232 17.48 -38.63 21.86
C SER A 232 18.60 -39.62 22.27
N PRO A 233 18.42 -40.50 23.29
CA PRO A 233 19.53 -41.20 23.96
C PRO A 233 20.14 -42.38 23.19
N ALA A 234 19.91 -42.49 21.88
CA ALA A 234 20.21 -43.69 21.11
C ALA A 234 21.72 -44.02 20.99
N GLU A 235 22.63 -43.13 21.38
CA GLU A 235 24.08 -43.37 21.30
C GLU A 235 24.79 -43.63 22.64
N ARG A 236 24.09 -43.70 23.78
CA ARG A 236 24.74 -43.98 25.08
C ARG A 236 24.90 -45.46 25.43
N THR A 237 24.30 -46.37 24.68
CA THR A 237 24.43 -47.83 24.87
C THR A 237 25.53 -48.42 23.98
N GLY A 238 26.78 -48.06 24.23
CA GLY A 238 27.89 -48.57 23.42
C GLY A 238 29.25 -48.54 24.12
N ARG A 239 29.30 -48.52 25.47
CA ARG A 239 30.61 -48.56 26.16
C ARG A 239 30.53 -49.11 27.57
N PHE A 240 29.98 -50.31 27.77
CA PHE A 240 30.31 -51.08 28.97
C PHE A 240 30.43 -52.57 28.61
N SER A 241 31.51 -53.16 29.11
CA SER A 241 31.78 -54.60 29.23
C SER A 241 32.49 -55.31 28.08
N ARG A 242 33.83 -55.28 28.12
CA ARG A 242 34.67 -56.47 27.89
C ARG A 242 35.89 -56.42 28.81
N LEU A 243 35.73 -56.98 30.00
CA LEU A 243 36.80 -57.55 30.82
C LEU A 243 36.32 -58.95 31.12
N ASP A 244 36.92 -59.92 30.43
CA ASP A 244 37.28 -61.27 30.89
C ASP A 244 37.92 -62.02 29.71
#